data_AF-A0A498S5Y1-F1
#
_entry.id   AF-A0A498S5Y1-F1
#
_cell.length_a   1.000
_cell.length_b   1.000
_cell.length_c   1.000
_cell.angle_alpha   90.00
_cell.angle_beta   90.00
_cell.angle_gamma   90.00
#
_symmetry.space_group_name_H-M   'P 1'
#
loop_
_entity.id
_entity.type
_entity.pdbx_description
1 polymer ?
#
loop_
_entity_poly.entity_id
_entity_poly.type
_entity_poly.pdbx_seq_one_letter_code
_entity_poly.pdbx_strand_id
1 'polypeptide(L)'
;MDGDKQIIANIAIKENYQQLKRDRKRKQINNISKSSALKIYWDKYTDLHIDTLMKQTFPFITKNNRYSLHAIRREIALILHLIPNFTLRKLYLQPFYSLHIQDLREIEMRTKKSARQLFGALEHLDLRGCAVEYAELRYFSNACTRLSSIALTHAAVFLPNEIFVNDNLLKKHHLKDPFGIIRNFLRISLPNFTEMEKRGMLPVEHIELLFKLLILFPYLHTFQID
;
A
#
# COMPACT_ATOMS: atom_id res chain seq x y z
N MET A 1 -43.75 6.30 22.91
CA MET A 1 -42.80 5.19 23.18
C MET A 1 -42.72 4.15 22.05
N ASP A 2 -43.68 4.05 21.12
CA ASP A 2 -43.60 3.07 20.00
C ASP A 2 -42.86 3.56 18.74
N GLY A 3 -42.75 4.87 18.52
CA GLY A 3 -42.06 5.43 17.35
C GLY A 3 -40.58 5.05 17.27
N ASP A 4 -39.87 5.08 18.39
CA ASP A 4 -38.42 4.79 18.43
C ASP A 4 -38.14 3.31 18.17
N LYS A 5 -38.99 2.39 18.66
CA LYS A 5 -38.86 0.96 18.37
C LYS A 5 -39.07 0.65 16.90
N GLN A 6 -40.00 1.35 16.24
CA GLN A 6 -40.29 1.17 14.82
C GLN A 6 -39.19 1.74 13.92
N ILE A 7 -38.57 2.85 14.34
CA ILE A 7 -37.39 3.42 13.66
C ILE A 7 -36.19 2.48 13.77
N ILE A 8 -35.90 1.95 14.97
CA ILE A 8 -34.80 1.00 15.19
C ILE A 8 -34.99 -0.28 14.36
N ALA A 9 -36.22 -0.82 14.33
CA ALA A 9 -36.54 -2.01 13.54
C ALA A 9 -36.33 -1.77 12.03
N ASN A 10 -36.75 -0.62 11.51
CA ASN A 10 -36.58 -0.26 10.10
C ASN A 10 -35.10 -0.07 9.71
N ILE A 11 -34.28 0.49 10.61
CA ILE A 11 -32.83 0.61 10.41
C ILE A 11 -32.19 -0.79 10.34
N ALA A 12 -32.49 -1.66 11.29
CA ALA A 12 -31.95 -3.02 11.35
C ALA A 12 -32.32 -3.85 10.11
N ILE A 13 -33.57 -3.75 9.62
CA ILE A 13 -34.02 -4.42 8.39
C ILE A 13 -33.24 -3.91 7.17
N LYS A 14 -33.02 -2.61 7.07
CA LYS A 14 -32.28 -1.98 5.98
C LYS A 14 -30.82 -2.41 5.97
N GLU A 15 -30.18 -2.48 7.14
CA GLU A 15 -28.81 -2.99 7.30
C GLU A 15 -28.70 -4.47 6.93
N ASN A 16 -29.62 -5.31 7.40
CA ASN A 16 -29.65 -6.73 7.05
C ASN A 16 -29.81 -6.96 5.54
N TYR A 17 -30.69 -6.20 4.89
CA TYR A 17 -30.90 -6.30 3.46
C TYR A 17 -29.66 -5.87 2.65
N GLN A 18 -28.99 -4.80 3.08
CA GLN A 18 -27.71 -4.39 2.50
C GLN A 18 -26.64 -5.46 2.70
N GLN A 19 -26.56 -6.06 3.89
CA GLN A 19 -25.61 -7.13 4.19
C GLN A 19 -25.86 -8.37 3.31
N LEU A 20 -27.11 -8.79 3.14
CA LEU A 20 -27.48 -9.88 2.23
C LEU A 20 -27.09 -9.61 0.77
N LYS A 21 -27.27 -8.36 0.28
CA LYS A 21 -26.81 -7.97 -1.06
C LYS A 21 -25.29 -8.06 -1.21
N ARG A 22 -24.54 -7.64 -0.19
CA ARG A 22 -23.07 -7.76 -0.15
C ARG A 22 -22.65 -9.22 -0.25
N ASP A 23 -23.24 -10.08 0.57
CA ASP A 23 -22.84 -11.48 0.65
C ASP A 23 -23.19 -12.28 -0.62
N ARG A 24 -24.33 -11.97 -1.27
CA ARG A 24 -24.65 -12.53 -2.59
C ARG A 24 -23.62 -12.15 -3.65
N LYS A 25 -23.22 -10.88 -3.72
CA LYS A 25 -22.22 -10.42 -4.69
C LYS A 25 -20.81 -10.98 -4.41
N ARG A 26 -20.43 -11.14 -3.13
CA ARG A 26 -19.20 -11.84 -2.73
C ARG A 26 -19.21 -13.31 -3.17
N LYS A 27 -20.32 -14.02 -2.97
CA LYS A 27 -20.47 -15.41 -3.45
C LYS A 27 -20.39 -15.49 -4.97
N GLN A 28 -20.98 -14.53 -5.69
CA GLN A 28 -20.88 -14.46 -7.15
C GLN A 28 -19.41 -14.31 -7.59
N ILE A 29 -18.65 -13.41 -6.96
CA ILE A 29 -17.22 -13.20 -7.26
C ILE A 29 -16.38 -14.45 -6.96
N ASN A 30 -16.65 -15.16 -5.86
CA ASN A 30 -15.97 -16.42 -5.58
C ASN A 30 -16.23 -17.50 -6.65
N ASN A 31 -17.40 -17.48 -7.29
CA ASN A 31 -17.75 -18.42 -8.36
C ASN A 31 -17.19 -18.00 -9.74
N ILE A 32 -16.60 -16.81 -9.87
CA ILE A 32 -16.05 -16.28 -11.13
C ILE A 32 -14.83 -17.07 -11.64
N SER A 33 -14.12 -17.81 -10.77
CA SER A 33 -12.93 -18.58 -11.14
C SER A 33 -13.17 -19.68 -12.18
N LYS A 34 -14.43 -19.93 -12.57
CA LYS A 34 -14.85 -20.98 -13.52
C LYS A 34 -15.09 -20.46 -14.95
N SER A 35 -15.04 -19.16 -15.20
CA SER A 35 -15.20 -18.59 -16.55
C SER A 35 -13.84 -18.29 -17.20
N SER A 36 -13.60 -18.80 -18.41
CA SER A 36 -12.33 -18.66 -19.14
C SER A 36 -11.96 -17.19 -19.43
N ALA A 37 -12.93 -16.36 -19.82
CA ALA A 37 -12.70 -14.95 -20.11
C ALA A 37 -12.30 -14.14 -18.87
N LEU A 38 -12.92 -14.43 -17.72
CA LEU A 38 -12.61 -13.74 -16.46
C LEU A 38 -11.25 -14.19 -15.90
N LYS A 39 -10.88 -15.46 -16.08
CA LYS A 39 -9.53 -15.92 -15.76
C LYS A 39 -8.46 -15.18 -16.57
N ILE A 40 -8.64 -15.08 -17.90
CA ILE A 40 -7.72 -14.33 -18.77
C ILE A 40 -7.63 -12.86 -18.37
N TYR A 41 -8.75 -12.25 -17.97
CA TYR A 41 -8.75 -10.87 -17.47
C TYR A 41 -7.84 -10.72 -16.24
N TRP A 42 -8.01 -11.55 -15.21
CA TRP A 42 -7.21 -11.48 -13.99
C TRP A 42 -5.75 -11.87 -14.21
N ASP A 43 -5.48 -12.80 -15.15
CA ASP A 43 -4.11 -13.17 -15.54
C ASP A 43 -3.34 -11.99 -16.14
N LYS A 44 -4.03 -11.05 -16.80
CA LYS A 44 -3.44 -9.84 -17.39
C LYS A 44 -3.51 -8.61 -16.48
N TYR A 45 -4.14 -8.71 -15.31
CA TYR A 45 -4.35 -7.57 -14.43
C TYR A 45 -3.11 -7.29 -13.57
N THR A 46 -2.28 -6.34 -14.00
CA THR A 46 -1.01 -6.01 -13.34
C THR A 46 -1.05 -4.73 -12.52
N ASP A 47 -2.00 -3.83 -12.79
CA ASP A 47 -2.02 -2.48 -12.24
C ASP A 47 -3.29 -2.30 -11.40
N LEU A 48 -3.12 -2.17 -10.09
CA LEU A 48 -4.21 -2.15 -9.13
C LEU A 48 -4.41 -0.75 -8.54
N HIS A 49 -5.44 -0.07 -9.03
CA HIS A 49 -5.95 1.17 -8.44
C HIS A 49 -7.15 0.88 -7.54
N ILE A 50 -6.99 1.06 -6.22
CA ILE A 50 -8.04 0.69 -5.27
C ILE A 50 -9.31 1.50 -5.48
N ASP A 51 -9.24 2.83 -5.60
CA ASP A 51 -10.45 3.66 -5.78
C ASP A 51 -11.27 3.25 -7.01
N THR A 52 -10.61 3.12 -8.17
CA THR A 52 -11.22 2.72 -9.44
C THR A 52 -11.87 1.35 -9.31
N LEU A 53 -11.14 0.38 -8.76
CA LEU A 53 -11.61 -0.99 -8.57
C LEU A 53 -12.82 -1.05 -7.65
N MET A 54 -12.79 -0.36 -6.51
CA MET A 54 -13.89 -0.37 -5.56
C MET A 54 -15.15 0.28 -6.13
N LYS A 55 -14.99 1.37 -6.89
CA LYS A 55 -16.10 2.01 -7.63
C LYS A 55 -16.75 1.06 -8.63
N GLN A 56 -15.95 0.32 -9.40
CA GLN A 56 -16.44 -0.55 -10.47
C GLN A 56 -16.99 -1.88 -9.95
N THR A 57 -16.27 -2.56 -9.07
CA THR A 57 -16.62 -3.92 -8.62
C THR A 57 -17.63 -3.89 -7.47
N PHE A 58 -17.52 -2.91 -6.57
CA PHE A 58 -18.33 -2.81 -5.36
C PHE A 58 -19.03 -1.45 -5.20
N PRO A 59 -19.87 -1.04 -6.17
CA PRO A 59 -20.50 0.29 -6.19
C PRO A 59 -21.46 0.54 -5.00
N PHE A 60 -21.90 -0.53 -4.33
CA PHE A 60 -22.78 -0.45 -3.14
C PHE A 60 -22.04 -0.04 -1.86
N ILE A 61 -20.70 -0.08 -1.83
CA ILE A 61 -19.93 0.38 -0.67
C ILE A 61 -19.99 1.90 -0.64
N THR A 62 -20.32 2.48 0.51
CA THR A 62 -20.40 3.94 0.68
C THR A 62 -19.02 4.59 0.50
N LYS A 63 -19.00 5.85 0.08
CA LYS A 63 -17.76 6.62 -0.13
C LYS A 63 -16.86 6.58 1.11
N ASN A 64 -17.41 6.81 2.30
CA ASN A 64 -16.67 6.80 3.57
C ASN A 64 -15.98 5.46 3.84
N ASN A 65 -16.67 4.34 3.59
CA ASN A 65 -16.09 3.02 3.81
C ASN A 65 -14.97 2.72 2.81
N ARG A 66 -15.00 3.26 1.58
CA ARG A 66 -13.93 3.07 0.59
C ARG A 66 -12.62 3.73 0.99
N TYR A 67 -12.65 4.68 1.92
CA TYR A 67 -11.46 5.37 2.45
C TYR A 67 -10.80 4.65 3.63
N SER A 68 -11.36 3.52 4.07
CA SER A 68 -10.83 2.72 5.17
C SER A 68 -10.47 1.33 4.67
N LEU A 69 -9.18 0.99 4.68
CA LEU A 69 -8.73 -0.36 4.36
C LEU A 69 -9.44 -1.37 5.26
N HIS A 70 -9.54 -1.09 6.56
CA HIS A 70 -10.28 -1.90 7.50
C HIS A 70 -11.71 -2.23 7.01
N ALA A 71 -12.47 -1.23 6.60
CA ALA A 71 -13.87 -1.41 6.20
C ALA A 71 -14.04 -2.28 4.94
N ILE A 72 -13.05 -2.28 4.04
CA ILE A 72 -13.14 -2.99 2.74
C ILE A 72 -12.10 -4.10 2.55
N ARG A 73 -11.33 -4.46 3.59
CA ARG A 73 -10.26 -5.47 3.51
C ARG A 73 -10.73 -6.82 2.99
N ARG A 74 -12.01 -7.17 3.22
CA ARG A 74 -12.60 -8.42 2.69
C ARG A 74 -12.72 -8.37 1.18
N GLU A 75 -13.20 -7.25 0.65
CA GLU A 75 -13.32 -7.00 -0.79
C GLU A 75 -11.96 -6.93 -1.48
N ILE A 76 -10.99 -6.26 -0.85
CA ILE A 76 -9.60 -6.22 -1.32
C ILE A 76 -9.01 -7.63 -1.38
N ALA A 77 -9.19 -8.42 -0.30
CA ALA A 77 -8.71 -9.81 -0.27
C ALA A 77 -9.35 -10.68 -1.35
N LEU A 78 -10.65 -10.51 -1.64
CA LEU A 78 -11.31 -11.25 -2.72
C LEU A 78 -10.65 -10.96 -4.07
N ILE A 79 -10.33 -9.70 -4.35
CA ILE A 79 -9.72 -9.32 -5.63
C ILE A 79 -8.27 -9.77 -5.72
N LEU A 80 -7.48 -9.57 -4.66
CA LEU A 80 -6.11 -10.06 -4.59
C LEU A 80 -6.03 -11.59 -4.64
N HIS A 81 -7.06 -12.31 -4.21
CA HIS A 81 -7.13 -13.77 -4.37
C HIS A 81 -7.25 -14.16 -5.85
N LEU A 82 -7.99 -13.40 -6.65
CA LEU A 82 -8.18 -13.65 -8.09
C LEU A 82 -6.95 -13.32 -8.94
N ILE A 83 -6.17 -12.30 -8.57
CA ILE A 83 -4.94 -11.93 -9.27
C ILE A 83 -3.87 -13.02 -9.05
N PRO A 84 -3.22 -13.59 -10.08
CA PRO A 84 -2.22 -14.62 -9.88
C PRO A 84 -1.01 -14.14 -9.05
N ASN A 85 -0.32 -15.10 -8.43
CA ASN A 85 0.87 -14.82 -7.63
C ASN A 85 1.95 -14.16 -8.50
N PHE A 86 2.65 -13.17 -7.95
CA PHE A 86 3.78 -12.50 -8.62
C PHE A 86 3.42 -11.82 -9.96
N THR A 87 2.16 -11.40 -10.11
CA THR A 87 1.70 -10.68 -11.32
C THR A 87 1.58 -9.18 -11.11
N LEU A 88 1.20 -8.73 -9.91
CA LEU A 88 0.94 -7.32 -9.64
C LEU A 88 2.21 -6.47 -9.74
N ARG A 89 2.21 -5.49 -10.64
CA ARG A 89 3.34 -4.57 -10.94
C ARG A 89 3.16 -3.20 -10.32
N LYS A 90 1.93 -2.67 -10.29
CA LYS A 90 1.66 -1.36 -9.69
C LYS A 90 0.49 -1.42 -8.72
N LEU A 91 0.62 -0.71 -7.61
CA LEU A 91 -0.39 -0.65 -6.56
C LEU A 91 -0.59 0.80 -6.14
N TYR A 92 -1.83 1.27 -6.26
CA TYR A 92 -2.24 2.60 -5.84
C TYR A 92 -3.25 2.45 -4.72
N LEU A 93 -2.82 2.74 -3.50
CA LEU A 93 -3.64 2.57 -2.30
C LEU A 93 -4.55 3.76 -2.01
N GLN A 94 -4.46 4.81 -2.83
CA GLN A 94 -5.50 5.82 -2.85
C GLN A 94 -6.88 5.15 -3.09
N PRO A 95 -7.84 5.39 -2.18
CA PRO A 95 -7.94 6.60 -1.38
C PRO A 95 -7.83 6.36 0.15
N PHE A 96 -7.09 5.33 0.59
CA PHE A 96 -6.95 5.07 2.03
C PHE A 96 -6.23 6.21 2.74
N TYR A 97 -6.80 6.65 3.87
CA TYR A 97 -6.19 7.69 4.69
C TYR A 97 -5.11 7.16 5.63
N SER A 98 -5.18 5.88 5.99
CA SER A 98 -4.22 5.23 6.89
C SER A 98 -4.13 3.75 6.55
N LEU A 99 -2.92 3.20 6.62
CA LEU A 99 -2.69 1.76 6.60
C LEU A 99 -2.37 1.27 8.01
N HIS A 100 -2.95 0.12 8.35
CA HIS A 100 -2.57 -0.62 9.54
C HIS A 100 -2.08 -1.99 9.15
N ILE A 101 -0.93 -2.38 9.69
CA ILE A 101 -0.30 -3.69 9.46
C ILE A 101 -1.26 -4.86 9.70
N GLN A 102 -2.17 -4.72 10.67
CA GLN A 102 -3.16 -5.75 10.98
C GLN A 102 -4.14 -6.00 9.83
N ASP A 103 -4.57 -4.94 9.13
CA ASP A 103 -5.46 -5.09 7.97
C ASP A 103 -4.74 -5.76 6.80
N LEU A 104 -3.45 -5.46 6.60
CA LEU A 104 -2.61 -6.12 5.59
C LEU A 104 -2.44 -7.61 5.88
N ARG A 105 -2.16 -7.97 7.14
CA ARG A 105 -2.08 -9.38 7.58
C ARG A 105 -3.41 -10.11 7.43
N GLU A 106 -4.53 -9.44 7.73
CA GLU A 106 -5.86 -10.01 7.50
C GLU A 106 -6.12 -10.30 6.01
N ILE A 107 -5.63 -9.45 5.11
CA ILE A 107 -5.71 -9.68 3.67
C ILE A 107 -4.90 -10.92 3.27
N GLU A 108 -3.68 -11.09 3.78
CA GLU A 108 -2.87 -12.29 3.53
C GLU A 108 -3.62 -13.57 3.98
N MET A 109 -4.13 -13.58 5.21
CA MET A 109 -4.89 -14.72 5.75
C MET A 109 -6.11 -15.07 4.87
N ARG A 110 -6.83 -14.05 4.39
CA ARG A 110 -8.03 -14.24 3.55
C ARG A 110 -7.71 -14.69 2.14
N THR A 111 -6.62 -14.19 1.56
CA THR A 111 -6.16 -14.58 0.22
C THR A 111 -5.52 -15.97 0.20
N LYS A 112 -5.03 -16.44 1.36
CA LYS A 112 -4.16 -17.62 1.51
C LYS A 112 -2.87 -17.49 0.69
N LYS A 113 -2.38 -16.26 0.56
CA LYS A 113 -1.13 -15.93 -0.12
C LYS A 113 -0.23 -15.18 0.85
N SER A 114 1.08 -15.45 0.80
CA SER A 114 2.05 -14.63 1.52
C SER A 114 2.15 -13.22 0.91
N ALA A 115 2.61 -12.25 1.69
CA ALA A 115 2.88 -10.90 1.21
C ALA A 115 3.77 -10.90 -0.04
N ARG A 116 4.76 -11.80 -0.12
CA ARG A 116 5.60 -11.95 -1.32
C ARG A 116 4.84 -12.49 -2.52
N GLN A 117 3.94 -13.45 -2.34
CA GLN A 117 3.11 -13.94 -3.45
C GLN A 117 2.17 -12.84 -3.97
N LEU A 118 1.68 -11.96 -3.09
CA LEU A 118 0.83 -10.83 -3.45
C LEU A 118 1.62 -9.69 -4.12
N PHE A 119 2.76 -9.30 -3.56
CA PHE A 119 3.43 -8.03 -3.87
C PHE A 119 4.89 -8.16 -4.30
N GLY A 120 5.47 -9.35 -4.37
CA GLY A 120 6.90 -9.55 -4.71
C GLY A 120 7.29 -9.12 -6.13
N ALA A 121 6.29 -9.02 -6.99
CA ALA A 121 6.38 -8.54 -8.36
C ALA A 121 6.23 -7.02 -8.50
N LEU A 122 5.88 -6.33 -7.41
CA LEU A 122 5.53 -4.92 -7.43
C LEU A 122 6.76 -4.07 -7.74
N GLU A 123 6.62 -3.19 -8.73
CA GLU A 123 7.64 -2.26 -9.20
C GLU A 123 7.31 -0.83 -8.77
N HIS A 124 6.02 -0.50 -8.63
CA HIS A 124 5.55 0.81 -8.19
C HIS A 124 4.51 0.71 -7.05
N LEU A 125 4.73 1.49 -5.98
CA LEU A 125 3.83 1.61 -4.84
C LEU A 125 3.46 3.09 -4.60
N ASP A 126 2.19 3.43 -4.74
CA ASP A 126 1.66 4.77 -4.48
C ASP A 126 0.86 4.79 -3.16
N LEU A 127 1.40 5.54 -2.19
CA LEU A 127 0.85 5.76 -0.85
C LEU A 127 0.56 7.25 -0.61
N ARG A 128 0.48 8.09 -1.65
CA ARG A 128 0.20 9.53 -1.47
C ARG A 128 -1.15 9.74 -0.79
N GLY A 129 -1.17 10.64 0.18
CA GLY A 129 -2.34 10.93 1.02
C GLY A 129 -2.67 9.84 2.05
N CYS A 130 -1.84 8.81 2.17
CA CYS A 130 -2.03 7.73 3.11
C CYS A 130 -1.01 7.82 4.25
N ALA A 131 -1.51 7.90 5.49
CA ALA A 131 -0.70 7.80 6.69
C ALA A 131 -0.07 6.40 6.77
N VAL A 132 1.26 6.35 6.88
CA VAL A 132 2.03 5.12 7.00
C VAL A 132 3.12 5.26 8.05
N GLU A 133 3.28 4.24 8.89
CA GLU A 133 4.35 4.16 9.88
C GLU A 133 5.46 3.21 9.41
N TYR A 134 6.52 3.11 10.22
CA TYR A 134 7.62 2.20 9.95
C TYR A 134 7.19 0.74 9.78
N ALA A 135 6.18 0.28 10.53
CA ALA A 135 5.72 -1.11 10.46
C ALA A 135 5.15 -1.47 9.09
N GLU A 136 4.35 -0.59 8.49
CA GLU A 136 3.76 -0.75 7.17
C GLU A 136 4.83 -0.66 6.08
N LEU A 137 5.74 0.31 6.16
CA LEU A 137 6.85 0.41 5.20
C LEU A 137 7.78 -0.80 5.27
N ARG A 138 8.08 -1.30 6.48
CA ARG A 138 8.85 -2.54 6.66
C ARG A 138 8.11 -3.78 6.16
N TYR A 139 6.79 -3.80 6.26
CA TYR A 139 5.99 -4.87 5.67
C TYR A 139 6.15 -4.88 4.15
N PHE A 140 5.99 -3.74 3.49
CA PHE A 140 6.18 -3.62 2.04
C PHE A 140 7.64 -3.89 1.64
N SER A 141 8.63 -3.49 2.44
CA SER A 141 10.04 -3.77 2.11
C SER A 141 10.35 -5.26 2.09
N ASN A 142 9.73 -6.03 2.99
CA ASN A 142 9.87 -7.49 3.02
C ASN A 142 9.06 -8.19 1.92
N ALA A 143 7.94 -7.59 1.53
CA ALA A 143 7.01 -8.13 0.55
C ALA A 143 7.45 -7.86 -0.90
N CYS A 144 7.92 -6.65 -1.20
CA CYS A 144 8.14 -6.11 -2.54
C CYS A 144 9.62 -6.19 -2.93
N THR A 145 10.07 -7.36 -3.36
CA THR A 145 11.48 -7.61 -3.73
C THR A 145 11.95 -6.89 -5.00
N ARG A 146 11.03 -6.34 -5.80
CA ARG A 146 11.32 -5.65 -7.07
C ARG A 146 10.92 -4.18 -7.07
N LEU A 147 10.61 -3.63 -5.89
CA LEU A 147 10.14 -2.25 -5.79
C LEU A 147 11.23 -1.29 -6.23
N SER A 148 10.92 -0.46 -7.21
CA SER A 148 11.88 0.43 -7.86
C SER A 148 11.38 1.87 -7.93
N SER A 149 10.07 2.05 -7.73
CA SER A 149 9.40 3.34 -7.66
C SER A 149 8.44 3.41 -6.46
N ILE A 150 8.45 4.54 -5.75
CA ILE A 150 7.50 4.83 -4.67
C ILE A 150 6.96 6.27 -4.78
N ALA A 151 5.68 6.45 -4.47
CA ALA A 151 5.04 7.75 -4.34
C ALA A 151 4.46 7.92 -2.94
N LEU A 152 4.75 9.04 -2.28
CA LEU A 152 4.43 9.33 -0.87
C LEU A 152 4.03 10.79 -0.71
N THR A 153 3.30 11.10 0.36
CA THR A 153 3.15 12.48 0.85
C THR A 153 4.06 12.63 2.07
N HIS A 154 5.02 13.56 2.05
CA HIS A 154 6.03 13.68 3.09
C HIS A 154 5.43 13.77 4.50
N ALA A 155 4.40 14.62 4.66
CA ALA A 155 3.71 14.83 5.94
C ALA A 155 2.88 13.63 6.44
N ALA A 156 2.70 12.59 5.63
CA ALA A 156 1.94 11.39 5.97
C ALA A 156 2.83 10.18 6.31
N VAL A 157 4.16 10.36 6.33
CA VAL A 157 5.10 9.28 6.61
C VAL A 157 5.70 9.47 8.01
N PHE A 158 5.41 8.53 8.91
CA PHE A 158 5.84 8.59 10.30
C PHE A 158 6.95 7.57 10.55
N LEU A 159 8.20 8.03 10.49
CA LEU A 159 9.38 7.22 10.74
C LEU A 159 10.05 7.62 12.06
N PRO A 160 10.58 6.66 12.84
CA PRO A 160 11.37 6.94 14.03
C PRO A 160 12.51 7.92 13.74
N ASN A 161 12.82 8.78 14.72
CA ASN A 161 13.91 9.74 14.60
C ASN A 161 15.28 9.05 14.63
N GLU A 162 15.39 7.85 15.22
CA GLU A 162 16.64 7.11 15.15
C GLU A 162 16.93 6.70 13.70
N ILE A 163 18.10 7.12 13.23
CA ILE A 163 18.59 6.68 11.93
C ILE A 163 18.86 5.17 12.02
N PHE A 164 18.21 4.37 11.16
CA PHE A 164 18.42 2.91 11.05
C PHE A 164 19.80 2.55 10.50
N VAL A 165 20.88 3.19 10.96
CA VAL A 165 22.21 2.81 10.53
C VAL A 165 22.62 1.60 11.34
N ASN A 166 22.73 0.48 10.65
CA ASN A 166 23.47 -0.66 11.18
C ASN A 166 24.88 -0.15 11.54
N ASP A 167 25.29 -0.25 12.80
CA ASP A 167 26.62 0.19 13.28
C ASP A 167 27.76 -0.34 12.41
N ASN A 168 27.56 -1.48 11.74
CA ASN A 168 28.52 -2.05 10.81
C ASN A 168 28.71 -1.23 9.52
N LEU A 169 27.67 -0.53 9.03
CA LEU A 169 27.77 0.38 7.89
C LEU A 169 28.54 1.66 8.26
N LEU A 170 28.29 2.22 9.46
CA LEU A 170 29.04 3.38 9.96
C LEU A 170 30.53 3.06 10.09
N LYS A 171 30.84 1.88 10.66
CA LYS A 171 32.22 1.39 10.79
C LYS A 171 32.90 1.14 9.45
N LYS A 172 32.18 0.57 8.46
CA LYS A 172 32.72 0.28 7.13
C LYS A 172 33.11 1.53 6.35
N HIS A 173 32.45 2.66 6.57
CA HIS A 173 32.68 3.89 5.81
C HIS A 173 33.42 4.99 6.57
N HIS A 174 33.85 4.76 7.83
CA HIS A 174 34.61 5.72 8.65
C HIS A 174 33.97 7.11 8.79
N LEU A 175 32.64 7.18 8.80
CA LEU A 175 31.93 8.44 8.77
C LEU A 175 31.66 8.95 10.21
N LYS A 176 32.07 10.18 10.52
CA LYS A 176 31.99 10.80 11.87
C LYS A 176 30.90 11.87 12.02
N ASP A 177 30.24 12.30 10.94
CA ASP A 177 29.19 13.34 10.94
C ASP A 177 27.86 12.80 10.40
N PRO A 178 26.75 12.81 11.16
CA PRO A 178 25.45 12.24 10.74
C PRO A 178 24.92 12.85 9.43
N PHE A 179 25.16 14.13 9.14
CA PHE A 179 24.71 14.74 7.90
C PHE A 179 25.61 14.42 6.70
N GLY A 180 26.93 14.41 6.90
CA GLY A 180 27.89 13.90 5.92
C GLY A 180 27.62 12.42 5.57
N ILE A 181 27.18 11.60 6.53
CA ILE A 181 26.80 10.21 6.32
C ILE A 181 25.64 10.09 5.34
N ILE A 182 24.56 10.81 5.60
CA ILE A 182 23.33 10.73 4.80
C ILE A 182 23.61 11.14 3.35
N ARG A 183 24.24 12.31 3.14
CA ARG A 183 24.51 12.79 1.78
C ARG A 183 25.50 11.91 1.02
N ASN A 184 26.55 11.42 1.67
CA ASN A 184 27.49 10.49 1.04
C ASN A 184 26.82 9.18 0.67
N PHE A 185 25.98 8.62 1.55
CA PHE A 185 25.18 7.44 1.25
C PHE A 185 24.28 7.68 0.04
N LEU A 186 23.53 8.78 0.02
CA LEU A 186 22.64 9.11 -1.10
C LEU A 186 23.40 9.28 -2.42
N ARG A 187 24.59 9.90 -2.41
CA ARG A 187 25.45 9.99 -3.61
C ARG A 187 25.89 8.63 -4.16
N ILE A 188 26.05 7.63 -3.29
CA ILE A 188 26.43 6.26 -3.68
C ILE A 188 25.20 5.47 -4.14
N SER A 189 24.10 5.56 -3.41
CA SER A 189 22.90 4.74 -3.60
C SER A 189 21.95 5.26 -4.68
N LEU A 190 22.00 6.56 -5.01
CA LEU A 190 21.17 7.19 -6.04
C LEU A 190 22.06 7.81 -7.12
N PRO A 191 22.12 7.19 -8.32
CA PRO A 191 23.01 7.64 -9.40
C PRO A 191 22.88 9.13 -9.76
N ASN A 192 21.66 9.68 -9.71
CA ASN A 192 21.38 11.07 -10.11
C ASN A 192 21.32 12.06 -8.94
N PHE A 193 21.60 11.64 -7.70
CA PHE A 193 21.42 12.48 -6.52
C PHE A 193 22.24 13.76 -6.56
N THR A 194 23.50 13.69 -7.01
CA THR A 194 24.37 14.87 -7.13
C THR A 194 23.80 15.91 -8.10
N GLU A 195 23.16 15.47 -9.18
CA GLU A 195 22.52 16.36 -10.16
C GLU A 195 21.23 16.95 -9.61
N MET A 196 20.39 16.13 -8.96
CA MET A 196 19.17 16.58 -8.31
C MET A 196 19.45 17.62 -7.20
N GLU A 197 20.50 17.40 -6.41
CA GLU A 197 20.98 18.33 -5.37
C GLU A 197 21.41 19.67 -5.98
N LYS A 198 22.24 19.65 -7.03
CA LYS A 198 22.71 20.88 -7.70
C LYS A 198 21.58 21.69 -8.33
N ARG A 199 20.55 21.01 -8.86
CA ARG A 199 19.39 21.64 -9.51
C ARG A 199 18.32 22.10 -8.51
N GLY A 200 18.51 21.90 -7.21
CA GLY A 200 17.51 22.24 -6.19
C GLY A 200 16.21 21.44 -6.31
N MET A 201 16.25 20.26 -6.94
CA MET A 201 15.07 19.40 -7.18
C MET A 201 14.67 18.59 -5.94
N LEU A 202 15.46 18.64 -4.88
CA LEU A 202 15.24 17.92 -3.63
C LEU A 202 15.12 18.91 -2.47
N PRO A 203 13.90 19.10 -1.91
CA PRO A 203 13.71 19.81 -0.66
C PRO A 203 14.56 19.20 0.46
N VAL A 204 15.11 20.04 1.34
CA VAL A 204 15.96 19.58 2.44
C VAL A 204 15.18 18.65 3.37
N GLU A 205 13.90 18.92 3.62
CA GLU A 205 13.03 18.05 4.41
C GLU A 205 12.94 16.62 3.86
N HIS A 206 13.08 16.41 2.55
CA HIS A 206 12.95 15.08 1.93
C HIS A 206 14.23 14.24 2.04
N ILE A 207 15.38 14.83 2.34
CA ILE A 207 16.68 14.14 2.32
C ILE A 207 16.71 12.98 3.33
N GLU A 208 16.23 13.23 4.55
CA GLU A 208 16.19 12.19 5.59
C GLU A 208 15.22 11.07 5.24
N LEU A 209 14.05 11.42 4.70
CA LEU A 209 13.06 10.44 4.25
C LEU A 209 13.64 9.56 3.14
N LEU A 210 14.27 10.14 2.12
CA LEU A 210 14.90 9.39 1.02
C LEU A 210 15.94 8.40 1.55
N PHE A 211 16.77 8.84 2.48
CA PHE A 211 17.77 7.98 3.13
C PHE A 211 17.12 6.79 3.84
N LYS A 212 16.10 7.03 4.68
CA LYS A 212 15.39 5.95 5.40
C LYS A 212 14.67 5.00 4.44
N LEU A 213 14.07 5.53 3.37
CA LEU A 213 13.43 4.72 2.34
C LEU A 213 14.44 3.83 1.61
N LEU A 214 15.63 4.31 1.30
CA LEU A 214 16.66 3.50 0.64
C LEU A 214 17.25 2.42 1.54
N ILE A 215 17.27 2.64 2.86
CA ILE A 215 17.60 1.58 3.81
C ILE A 215 16.55 0.46 3.75
N LEU A 216 15.26 0.82 3.72
CA LEU A 216 14.17 -0.14 3.65
C LEU A 216 14.09 -0.82 2.27
N PHE A 217 14.27 -0.06 1.20
CA PHE A 217 14.07 -0.47 -0.18
C PHE A 217 15.31 -0.15 -1.03
N PRO A 218 16.33 -1.03 -1.02
CA PRO A 218 17.64 -0.75 -1.63
C PRO A 218 17.63 -0.55 -3.14
N TYR A 219 16.55 -0.93 -3.84
CA TYR A 219 16.42 -0.85 -5.29
C TYR A 219 15.55 0.33 -5.77
N LEU A 220 15.09 1.20 -4.85
CA LEU A 220 14.39 2.42 -5.23
C LEU A 220 15.32 3.37 -5.98
N HIS A 221 14.82 3.87 -7.10
CA HIS A 221 15.51 4.88 -7.90
C HIS A 221 14.56 5.97 -8.43
N THR A 222 13.24 5.76 -8.32
CA THR A 222 12.22 6.76 -8.66
C THR A 222 11.40 7.12 -7.42
N PHE A 223 11.33 8.41 -7.09
CA PHE A 223 10.61 8.95 -5.94
C PHE A 223 9.67 10.06 -6.39
N GLN A 224 8.42 10.01 -5.93
CA GLN A 224 7.44 11.08 -6.07
C GLN A 224 6.98 11.47 -4.67
N ILE A 225 7.52 12.57 -4.14
CA ILE A 225 7.25 13.01 -2.77
C ILE A 225 6.58 14.38 -2.84
N ASP A 226 5.29 14.41 -2.49
CA ASP A 226 4.46 15.61 -2.38
C ASP A 226 4.48 16.19 -0.96
#